data_AF-A0A6V2ECB8-F1
#
_entry.id   AF-A0A6V2ECB8-F1
#
_cell.length_a   1.000
_cell.length_b   1.000
_cell.length_c   1.000
_cell.angle_alpha   90.00
_cell.angle_beta   90.00
_cell.angle_gamma   90.00
#
_symmetry.space_group_name_H-M   'P 1'
#
loop_
_entity.id
_entity.type
_entity.pdbx_description
1 polymer ?
#
loop_
_entity_poly.entity_id
_entity_poly.type
_entity_poly.pdbx_seq_one_letter_code
_entity_poly.pdbx_strand_id
1 'polypeptide(L)'
;MSSNENEMEGSNAGVIIVGSANQDLVAYTPVLPTRGQTVMGTSFVTSCGGKGANQAVAAASIGVSPNGVSMVCRVGDDSFGQNLLSNFRRVNVIYDEEKVIAKGSAKEGDEGEETSSSYHTGVAPILVDTQSGDNVIVVAPGANYALAPSDVKESILSSSKKPSVVVTQLEIKPESALEALRTGREVNAITILNTAPAPEDWEMSDEFYQLADIVIPNETELRVICGRPPHDEEGNKDGGDVENTAEIEMAKELLNKGVRRAVIVTLGARGAMIVERNPDKSQEEPTVTFVDAPKDLPCRSLPVVDTVGAGDAFCGALSAYLDAGLMLDEAATKACGVASMSVRKRGAQDSYPTAKDLPDMLRVEGSSASGEGKPIISFVTGNKNKLAEVKRMLLSSEKVPFEIESRDIDLPELQGDPLEVAREKCKLAALEINGPVITEDTSLCFNALNGMPGPYIKWFLEKCGHDGLNDMLTGFEDKSAYAQTVVAFCAGPGKEVQLFDGRTHGRIVRPRGPLNFGWDPIFEPDVGEEVAKTYAEMSKDEKDAISHRGRSMAKFKKFLVDEAESICKSIGA
;
A
#
# COMPACT_ATOMS: atom_id res chain seq x y z
N MET A 1 6.89 44.04 26.09
CA MET A 1 6.62 44.02 24.65
C MET A 1 7.77 43.32 23.95
N SER A 2 7.61 42.02 23.72
CA SER A 2 8.02 41.30 22.50
C SER A 2 7.71 39.83 22.78
N SER A 3 6.55 39.42 22.29
CA SER A 3 6.10 38.05 22.17
C SER A 3 7.12 37.24 21.38
N ASN A 4 7.69 36.19 21.99
CA ASN A 4 8.21 35.06 21.23
C ASN A 4 7.01 34.19 20.89
N GLU A 5 6.40 34.46 19.74
CA GLU A 5 5.63 33.48 19.02
C GLU A 5 6.62 32.40 18.56
N ASN A 6 6.76 31.33 19.35
CA ASN A 6 7.28 30.08 18.84
C ASN A 6 6.24 29.58 17.83
N GLU A 7 6.52 29.82 16.56
CA GLU A 7 5.92 29.08 15.46
C GLU A 7 6.07 27.58 15.78
N MET A 8 4.93 26.90 15.99
CA MET A 8 4.88 25.45 16.02
C MET A 8 5.28 24.94 14.62
N GLU A 9 6.54 24.54 14.46
CA GLU A 9 6.93 23.63 13.37
C GLU A 9 6.03 22.38 13.46
N GLY A 10 5.08 22.26 12.54
CA GLY A 10 4.22 21.08 12.43
C GLY A 10 5.08 19.84 12.27
N SER A 11 5.13 19.00 13.31
CA SER A 11 5.94 17.78 13.31
C SER A 11 5.37 16.78 12.32
N ASN A 12 6.06 16.61 11.20
CA ASN A 12 5.80 15.58 10.19
C ASN A 12 5.95 14.18 10.80
N ALA A 13 4.84 13.59 11.24
CA ALA A 13 4.81 12.30 11.94
C ALA A 13 3.85 11.30 11.28
N GLY A 14 4.22 10.02 11.25
CA GLY A 14 3.44 8.92 10.65
C GLY A 14 3.42 7.67 11.53
N VAL A 15 2.71 6.63 11.08
CA VAL A 15 2.55 5.37 11.83
C VAL A 15 3.58 4.34 11.38
N ILE A 16 4.30 3.71 12.32
CA ILE A 16 5.12 2.51 12.05
C ILE A 16 4.48 1.31 12.76
N ILE A 17 4.21 0.26 12.01
CA ILE A 17 3.73 -1.01 12.53
C ILE A 17 4.83 -2.05 12.41
N VAL A 18 5.21 -2.66 13.53
CA VAL A 18 6.23 -3.70 13.62
C VAL A 18 5.55 -5.01 13.96
N GLY A 19 5.52 -5.96 13.03
CA GLY A 19 4.74 -7.18 13.25
C GLY A 19 4.80 -8.18 12.12
N SER A 20 3.86 -9.12 12.20
CA SER A 20 3.75 -10.26 11.29
C SER A 20 3.12 -9.90 9.95
N ALA A 21 3.46 -10.68 8.92
CA ALA A 21 2.79 -10.70 7.63
C ALA A 21 2.61 -12.17 7.21
N ASN A 22 1.35 -12.62 7.13
CA ASN A 22 1.01 -14.01 6.83
C ASN A 22 0.23 -14.14 5.53
N GLN A 23 0.38 -15.27 4.85
CA GLN A 23 -0.58 -15.73 3.88
C GLN A 23 -1.58 -16.66 4.57
N ASP A 24 -2.84 -16.25 4.62
CA ASP A 24 -3.93 -17.07 5.14
C ASP A 24 -4.38 -18.04 4.03
N LEU A 25 -4.52 -19.31 4.41
CA LEU A 25 -4.90 -20.43 3.54
C LEU A 25 -6.20 -21.03 4.08
N VAL A 26 -7.33 -20.50 3.62
CA VAL A 26 -8.65 -20.81 4.18
C VAL A 26 -9.32 -21.93 3.39
N ALA A 27 -9.52 -23.07 4.03
CA ALA A 27 -10.32 -24.17 3.50
C ALA A 27 -11.67 -24.26 4.23
N TYR A 28 -12.75 -24.15 3.46
CA TYR A 28 -14.11 -24.29 3.97
C TYR A 28 -14.53 -25.75 3.91
N THR A 29 -15.09 -26.27 4.99
CA THR A 29 -15.47 -27.67 5.13
C THR A 29 -16.89 -27.80 5.71
N PRO A 30 -17.68 -28.84 5.34
CA PRO A 30 -18.98 -29.05 5.96
C PRO A 30 -18.89 -29.43 7.45
N VAL A 31 -17.72 -29.92 7.89
CA VAL A 31 -17.43 -30.27 9.29
C VAL A 31 -15.93 -30.17 9.53
N LEU A 32 -15.50 -29.70 10.71
CA LEU A 32 -14.09 -29.72 11.08
C LEU A 32 -13.58 -31.17 11.22
N PRO A 33 -12.38 -31.51 10.69
CA PRO A 33 -11.86 -32.86 10.76
C PRO A 33 -11.47 -33.23 12.19
N THR A 34 -11.75 -34.49 12.57
CA THR A 34 -11.21 -35.11 13.79
C THR A 34 -9.87 -35.80 13.51
N ARG A 35 -9.13 -36.19 14.56
CA ARG A 35 -7.80 -36.82 14.41
C ARG A 35 -7.87 -38.06 13.51
N GLY A 36 -7.08 -38.06 12.44
CA GLY A 36 -6.99 -39.16 11.47
C GLY A 36 -8.08 -39.15 10.39
N GLN A 37 -9.03 -38.21 10.44
CA GLN A 37 -10.09 -38.07 9.45
C GLN A 37 -9.61 -37.22 8.27
N THR A 38 -9.97 -37.64 7.06
CA THR A 38 -9.91 -36.79 5.86
C THR A 38 -11.32 -36.30 5.54
N VAL A 39 -11.51 -34.99 5.43
CA VAL A 39 -12.78 -34.38 5.06
C VAL A 39 -12.63 -33.66 3.72
N MET A 40 -13.60 -33.84 2.83
CA MET A 40 -13.61 -33.11 1.56
C MET A 40 -14.09 -31.68 1.79
N GLY A 41 -13.23 -30.71 1.49
CA GLY A 41 -13.59 -29.28 1.53
C GLY A 41 -14.60 -28.91 0.45
N THR A 42 -15.24 -27.75 0.64
CA THR A 42 -16.21 -27.15 -0.27
C THR A 42 -15.59 -26.05 -1.13
N SER A 43 -14.70 -25.24 -0.56
CA SER A 43 -13.97 -24.18 -1.26
C SER A 43 -12.65 -23.86 -0.57
N PHE A 44 -11.74 -23.21 -1.32
CA PHE A 44 -10.44 -22.78 -0.83
C PHE A 44 -10.17 -21.34 -1.27
N VAL A 45 -9.65 -20.52 -0.37
CA VAL A 45 -9.33 -19.11 -0.61
C VAL A 45 -7.97 -18.80 0.02
N THR A 46 -7.15 -18.03 -0.69
CA THR A 46 -5.91 -17.46 -0.16
C THR A 46 -6.08 -15.96 0.04
N SER A 47 -5.80 -15.44 1.23
CA SER A 47 -5.87 -14.01 1.54
C SER A 47 -4.63 -13.52 2.26
N CYS A 48 -4.30 -12.24 2.11
CA CYS A 48 -3.27 -11.59 2.90
C CYS A 48 -3.76 -11.42 4.34
N GLY A 49 -2.91 -11.78 5.31
CA GLY A 49 -3.21 -11.81 6.73
C GLY A 49 -1.98 -11.49 7.59
N GLY A 50 -2.03 -11.92 8.85
CA GLY A 50 -1.05 -11.57 9.88
C GLY A 50 -1.41 -10.26 10.56
N LYS A 51 -1.40 -10.24 11.89
CA LYS A 51 -1.92 -9.10 12.68
C LYS A 51 -1.24 -7.78 12.34
N GLY A 52 0.08 -7.78 12.20
CA GLY A 52 0.82 -6.57 11.85
C GLY A 52 0.42 -6.03 10.47
N ALA A 53 0.41 -6.89 9.46
CA ALA A 53 -0.02 -6.56 8.10
C ALA A 53 -1.49 -6.12 8.06
N ASN A 54 -2.38 -6.78 8.79
CA ASN A 54 -3.79 -6.41 8.91
C ASN A 54 -3.95 -5.00 9.49
N GLN A 55 -3.24 -4.69 10.57
CA GLN A 55 -3.28 -3.37 11.20
C GLN A 55 -2.70 -2.30 10.26
N ALA A 56 -1.64 -2.61 9.52
CA ALA A 56 -1.02 -1.68 8.58
C ALA A 56 -1.95 -1.37 7.40
N VAL A 57 -2.56 -2.41 6.83
CA VAL A 57 -3.50 -2.26 5.73
C VAL A 57 -4.76 -1.53 6.19
N ALA A 58 -5.29 -1.81 7.38
CA ALA A 58 -6.43 -1.08 7.92
C ALA A 58 -6.11 0.42 8.10
N ALA A 59 -4.97 0.74 8.72
CA ALA A 59 -4.52 2.11 8.94
C ALA A 59 -4.31 2.87 7.62
N ALA A 60 -3.65 2.24 6.65
CA ALA A 60 -3.36 2.85 5.36
C ALA A 60 -4.63 3.03 4.50
N SER A 61 -5.53 2.05 4.51
CA SER A 61 -6.73 2.05 3.67
C SER A 61 -7.69 3.20 4.01
N ILE A 62 -7.85 3.51 5.31
CA ILE A 62 -8.72 4.61 5.73
C ILE A 62 -8.17 6.00 5.39
N GLY A 63 -6.87 6.11 5.11
CA GLY A 63 -6.25 7.30 4.53
C GLY A 63 -6.23 8.54 5.42
N VAL A 64 -6.34 8.37 6.75
CA VAL A 64 -6.38 9.49 7.71
C VAL A 64 -5.01 9.85 8.30
N SER A 65 -4.02 8.97 8.16
CA SER A 65 -2.64 9.20 8.62
C SER A 65 -1.92 10.16 7.66
N PRO A 66 -1.59 11.40 8.08
CA PRO A 66 -1.11 12.44 7.16
C PRO A 66 0.22 12.13 6.48
N ASN A 67 1.11 11.37 7.15
CA ASN A 67 2.42 11.04 6.61
C ASN A 67 2.58 9.57 6.19
N GLY A 68 1.46 8.83 6.15
CA GLY A 68 1.42 7.45 5.71
C GLY A 68 1.77 6.43 6.80
N VAL A 69 1.61 5.17 6.43
CA VAL A 69 1.78 4.02 7.31
C VAL A 69 2.91 3.16 6.78
N SER A 70 3.89 2.88 7.63
CA SER A 70 5.01 2.01 7.32
C SER A 70 4.88 0.67 8.05
N MET A 71 5.32 -0.40 7.38
CA MET A 71 5.38 -1.75 7.92
C MET A 71 6.84 -2.19 8.06
N VAL A 72 7.22 -2.66 9.25
CA VAL A 72 8.48 -3.33 9.53
C VAL A 72 8.18 -4.80 9.79
N CYS A 73 8.46 -5.64 8.78
CA CYS A 73 8.21 -7.08 8.83
C CYS A 73 9.29 -7.87 8.08
N ARG A 74 9.10 -9.19 8.05
CA ARG A 74 9.89 -10.12 7.23
C ARG A 74 8.95 -11.08 6.50
N VAL A 75 9.17 -11.25 5.20
CA VAL A 75 8.51 -12.26 4.37
C VAL A 75 9.55 -13.18 3.73
N GLY A 76 9.14 -14.36 3.28
CA GLY A 76 10.01 -15.26 2.53
C GLY A 76 10.22 -14.76 1.10
N ASP A 77 11.28 -15.24 0.45
CA ASP A 77 11.49 -15.05 -0.99
C ASP A 77 10.67 -16.09 -1.78
N ASP A 78 9.36 -16.02 -1.63
CA ASP A 78 8.40 -16.93 -2.23
C ASP A 78 7.17 -16.18 -2.78
N SER A 79 6.31 -16.91 -3.49
CA SER A 79 5.11 -16.33 -4.11
C SER A 79 4.15 -15.69 -3.09
N PHE A 80 4.13 -16.18 -1.85
CA PHE A 80 3.28 -15.62 -0.79
C PHE A 80 3.83 -14.29 -0.29
N GLY A 81 5.16 -14.20 -0.14
CA GLY A 81 5.84 -12.95 0.17
C GLY A 81 5.59 -11.90 -0.90
N GLN A 82 5.77 -12.27 -2.17
CA GLN A 82 5.48 -11.35 -3.28
C GLN A 82 4.02 -10.89 -3.33
N ASN A 83 3.06 -11.77 -3.00
CA ASN A 83 1.65 -11.42 -2.90
C ASN A 83 1.40 -10.37 -1.79
N LEU A 84 1.96 -10.58 -0.60
CA LEU A 84 1.86 -9.63 0.52
C LEU A 84 2.44 -8.26 0.16
N LEU A 85 3.63 -8.23 -0.46
CA LEU A 85 4.28 -6.99 -0.89
C LEU A 85 3.48 -6.27 -1.97
N SER A 86 2.92 -7.00 -2.93
CA SER A 86 2.01 -6.44 -3.94
C SER A 86 0.78 -5.80 -3.29
N ASN A 87 0.20 -6.46 -2.29
CA ASN A 87 -0.91 -5.91 -1.54
C ASN A 87 -0.52 -4.64 -0.75
N PHE A 88 0.64 -4.62 -0.09
CA PHE A 88 1.15 -3.41 0.58
C PHE A 88 1.28 -2.23 -0.39
N ARG A 89 1.85 -2.45 -1.58
CA ARG A 89 1.94 -1.42 -2.63
C ARG A 89 0.54 -0.92 -3.05
N ARG A 90 -0.41 -1.83 -3.23
CA ARG A 90 -1.79 -1.51 -3.66
C ARG A 90 -2.52 -0.61 -2.66
N VAL A 91 -2.29 -0.79 -1.36
CA VAL A 91 -2.94 -0.01 -0.29
C VAL A 91 -2.04 1.10 0.28
N ASN A 92 -0.92 1.40 -0.36
CA ASN A 92 0.05 2.43 0.05
C ASN A 92 0.66 2.22 1.45
N VAL A 93 0.89 0.96 1.85
CA VAL A 93 1.73 0.64 3.01
C VAL A 93 3.19 0.72 2.58
N ILE A 94 3.96 1.55 3.26
CA ILE A 94 5.39 1.79 3.01
C ILE A 94 6.21 0.67 3.66
N TYR A 95 7.22 0.14 2.98
CA TYR A 95 8.16 -0.81 3.57
C TYR A 95 9.52 -0.70 2.88
N ASP A 96 10.57 -1.20 3.53
CA ASP A 96 11.93 -1.22 2.99
C ASP A 96 12.14 -2.47 2.11
N GLU A 97 12.20 -2.29 0.80
CA GLU A 97 12.34 -3.39 -0.17
C GLU A 97 13.64 -4.19 0.00
N GLU A 98 14.72 -3.57 0.51
CA GLU A 98 16.01 -4.24 0.68
C GLU A 98 16.07 -5.11 1.95
N LYS A 99 15.21 -4.80 2.93
CA LYS A 99 15.16 -5.45 4.25
C LYS A 99 13.98 -6.39 4.43
N VAL A 100 12.88 -6.21 3.71
CA VAL A 100 11.62 -6.95 3.94
C VAL A 100 11.74 -8.46 3.65
N ILE A 101 12.65 -8.87 2.77
CA ILE A 101 12.90 -10.28 2.48
C ILE A 101 13.84 -10.87 3.55
N ALA A 102 13.38 -11.93 4.22
CA ALA A 102 14.19 -12.67 5.20
C ALA A 102 15.40 -13.32 4.52
N LYS A 103 16.60 -13.03 5.05
CA LYS A 103 17.87 -13.60 4.59
C LYS A 103 18.35 -14.68 5.56
N GLY A 104 19.04 -15.69 5.03
CA GLY A 104 19.63 -16.79 5.81
C GLY A 104 18.78 -18.08 5.80
N SER A 105 19.21 -19.05 6.58
CA SER A 105 18.57 -20.36 6.75
C SER A 105 17.60 -20.35 7.95
N ALA A 106 16.47 -21.03 7.80
CA ALA A 106 15.56 -21.31 8.91
C ALA A 106 16.15 -22.40 9.82
N LYS A 107 16.14 -22.16 11.13
CA LYS A 107 16.37 -23.21 12.13
C LYS A 107 15.02 -23.88 12.40
N GLU A 108 14.88 -25.16 12.05
CA GLU A 108 13.72 -25.97 12.43
C GLU A 108 14.08 -26.84 13.64
N GLY A 109 13.29 -26.74 14.72
CA GLY A 109 13.41 -27.56 15.94
C GLY A 109 14.30 -26.98 17.06
N ASP A 110 14.04 -27.44 18.29
CA ASP A 110 14.79 -27.06 19.52
C ASP A 110 16.27 -27.49 19.52
N GLU A 111 16.68 -28.33 18.56
CA GLU A 111 18.03 -28.91 18.47
C GLU A 111 18.70 -28.71 17.09
N GLY A 112 18.70 -27.47 16.58
CA GLY A 112 19.88 -26.92 15.90
C GLY A 112 20.48 -27.65 14.68
N GLU A 113 19.68 -28.09 13.71
CA GLU A 113 20.19 -28.31 12.36
C GLU A 113 19.88 -27.11 11.46
N GLU A 114 20.92 -26.44 10.96
CA GLU A 114 20.78 -25.44 9.90
C GLU A 114 20.35 -26.16 8.63
N THR A 115 19.07 -26.05 8.27
CA THR A 115 18.60 -26.51 6.97
C THR A 115 19.10 -25.53 5.89
N SER A 116 19.43 -26.01 4.69
CA SER A 116 19.82 -25.11 3.58
C SER A 116 18.61 -24.40 2.95
N SER A 117 17.43 -24.41 3.58
CA SER A 117 16.21 -23.84 3.03
C SER A 117 16.06 -22.39 3.45
N SER A 118 15.73 -21.53 2.48
CA SER A 118 15.30 -20.15 2.74
C SER A 118 14.05 -20.13 3.62
N TYR A 119 13.86 -19.06 4.38
CA TYR A 119 12.61 -18.83 5.12
C TYR A 119 11.40 -18.83 4.17
N HIS A 120 10.37 -19.60 4.52
CA HIS A 120 9.06 -19.43 3.91
C HIS A 120 8.34 -18.23 4.56
N THR A 121 7.49 -17.54 3.81
CA THR A 121 6.56 -16.54 4.34
C THR A 121 5.68 -17.15 5.42
N GLY A 122 5.33 -16.39 6.46
CA GLY A 122 4.40 -16.87 7.48
C GLY A 122 3.09 -17.33 6.84
N VAL A 123 2.54 -18.45 7.30
CA VAL A 123 1.27 -18.97 6.78
C VAL A 123 0.32 -19.30 7.91
N ALA A 124 -0.97 -19.08 7.67
CA ALA A 124 -2.03 -19.52 8.55
C ALA A 124 -2.99 -20.45 7.81
N PRO A 125 -2.81 -21.78 7.88
CA PRO A 125 -3.85 -22.73 7.51
C PRO A 125 -5.07 -22.57 8.42
N ILE A 126 -6.21 -22.21 7.81
CA ILE A 126 -7.47 -21.98 8.50
C ILE A 126 -8.50 -22.96 7.95
N LEU A 127 -9.07 -23.78 8.82
CA LEU A 127 -10.23 -24.60 8.49
C LEU A 127 -11.49 -23.91 9.03
N VAL A 128 -12.50 -23.73 8.20
CA VAL A 128 -13.77 -23.11 8.61
C VAL A 128 -14.92 -24.08 8.38
N ASP A 129 -15.69 -24.35 9.44
CA ASP A 129 -16.96 -25.08 9.36
C ASP A 129 -18.02 -24.20 8.69
N THR A 130 -18.55 -24.63 7.56
CA THR A 130 -19.56 -23.88 6.80
C THR A 130 -20.95 -23.88 7.44
N GLN A 131 -21.21 -24.78 8.40
CA GLN A 131 -22.48 -24.86 9.11
C GLN A 131 -22.45 -24.05 10.41
N SER A 132 -21.42 -24.22 11.23
CA SER A 132 -21.33 -23.50 12.52
C SER A 132 -20.60 -22.16 12.42
N GLY A 133 -19.69 -21.99 11.46
CA GLY A 133 -18.76 -20.86 11.39
C GLY A 133 -17.52 -21.01 12.26
N ASP A 134 -17.40 -22.10 13.03
CA ASP A 134 -16.23 -22.37 13.86
C ASP A 134 -14.98 -22.56 13.01
N ASN A 135 -13.83 -22.20 13.56
CA ASN A 135 -12.56 -22.32 12.86
C ASN A 135 -11.46 -23.00 13.68
N VAL A 136 -10.51 -23.60 12.97
CA VAL A 136 -9.24 -24.09 13.51
C VAL A 136 -8.13 -23.40 12.75
N ILE A 137 -7.26 -22.71 13.47
CA ILE A 137 -6.16 -21.93 12.91
C ILE A 137 -4.86 -22.55 13.41
N VAL A 138 -3.95 -22.84 12.48
CA VAL A 138 -2.56 -23.13 12.78
C VAL A 138 -1.74 -21.98 12.21
N VAL A 139 -0.81 -21.43 12.97
CA VAL A 139 0.11 -20.39 12.47
C VAL A 139 1.50 -20.99 12.40
N ALA A 140 2.09 -20.99 11.20
CA ALA A 140 3.50 -21.28 10.99
C ALA A 140 4.22 -19.95 10.74
N PRO A 141 4.97 -19.42 11.73
CA PRO A 141 5.45 -18.04 11.69
C PRO A 141 6.47 -17.78 10.58
N GLY A 142 7.26 -18.78 10.17
CA GLY A 142 8.22 -18.66 9.07
C GLY A 142 9.13 -17.43 9.19
N ALA A 143 9.19 -16.64 8.12
CA ALA A 143 9.96 -15.40 8.04
C ALA A 143 9.65 -14.38 9.15
N ASN A 144 8.46 -14.38 9.76
CA ASN A 144 8.15 -13.46 10.87
C ASN A 144 9.14 -13.61 12.04
N TYR A 145 9.61 -14.84 12.30
CA TYR A 145 10.59 -15.12 13.36
C TYR A 145 12.04 -14.80 12.95
N ALA A 146 12.27 -14.42 11.69
CA ALA A 146 13.54 -13.87 11.23
C ALA A 146 13.67 -12.37 11.51
N LEU A 147 12.59 -11.67 11.91
CA LEU A 147 12.66 -10.26 12.27
C LEU A 147 13.44 -10.08 13.57
N ALA A 148 14.69 -9.61 13.48
CA ALA A 148 15.57 -9.43 14.62
C ALA A 148 15.35 -8.09 15.33
N PRO A 149 15.61 -7.99 16.65
CA PRO A 149 15.51 -6.73 17.38
C PRO A 149 16.37 -5.62 16.77
N SER A 150 17.59 -5.93 16.31
CA SER A 150 18.47 -4.97 15.64
C SER A 150 17.83 -4.36 14.40
N ASP A 151 17.11 -5.17 13.63
CA ASP A 151 16.47 -4.74 12.39
C ASP A 151 15.29 -3.82 12.69
N VAL A 152 14.52 -4.13 13.74
CA VAL A 152 13.43 -3.28 14.24
C VAL A 152 13.98 -1.92 14.66
N LYS A 153 15.02 -1.93 15.52
CA LYS A 153 15.66 -0.71 16.00
C LYS A 153 16.16 0.15 14.85
N GLU A 154 16.92 -0.44 13.94
CA GLU A 154 17.48 0.28 12.80
C GLU A 154 16.37 0.87 11.93
N SER A 155 15.32 0.11 11.62
CA SER A 155 14.22 0.56 10.75
C SER A 155 13.45 1.75 11.35
N ILE A 156 13.21 1.76 12.66
CA ILE A 156 12.55 2.88 13.33
C ILE A 156 13.48 4.10 13.38
N LEU A 157 14.75 3.92 13.72
CA LEU A 157 15.71 5.04 13.83
C LEU A 157 16.12 5.64 12.48
N SER A 158 16.16 4.84 11.42
CA SER A 158 16.52 5.27 10.06
C SER A 158 15.34 5.86 9.28
N SER A 159 14.15 5.89 9.86
CA SER A 159 12.97 6.47 9.21
C SER A 159 13.21 7.95 8.89
N SER A 160 12.98 8.32 7.62
CA SER A 160 13.17 9.71 7.16
C SER A 160 12.28 10.72 7.88
N LYS A 161 11.14 10.26 8.42
CA LYS A 161 10.24 11.02 9.28
C LYS A 161 10.14 10.31 10.63
N LYS A 162 10.20 11.06 11.72
CA LYS A 162 10.03 10.48 13.06
C LYS A 162 8.57 10.01 13.22
N PRO A 163 8.33 8.75 13.62
CA PRO A 163 6.96 8.29 13.82
C PRO A 163 6.31 9.00 15.02
N SER A 164 5.01 9.27 14.92
CA SER A 164 4.16 9.69 16.05
C SER A 164 3.64 8.47 16.82
N VAL A 165 3.48 7.34 16.13
CA VAL A 165 2.88 6.11 16.67
C VAL A 165 3.71 4.92 16.22
N VAL A 166 4.07 4.05 17.17
CA VAL A 166 4.70 2.76 16.92
C VAL A 166 3.81 1.67 17.50
N VAL A 167 3.40 0.72 16.66
CA VAL A 167 2.48 -0.36 17.02
C VAL A 167 3.20 -1.70 16.90
N THR A 168 2.97 -2.61 17.85
CA THR A 168 3.42 -4.00 17.73
C THR A 168 2.40 -4.98 18.28
N GLN A 169 2.58 -6.25 17.92
CA GLN A 169 1.75 -7.38 18.34
C GLN A 169 2.63 -8.58 18.70
N LEU A 170 2.03 -9.70 19.09
CA LEU A 170 2.73 -10.88 19.61
C LEU A 170 2.82 -12.05 18.61
N GLU A 171 2.72 -11.78 17.30
CA GLU A 171 2.97 -12.78 16.22
C GLU A 171 4.41 -12.78 15.67
N ILE A 172 5.31 -12.05 16.33
CA ILE A 172 6.75 -12.06 16.09
C ILE A 172 7.47 -12.49 17.36
N LYS A 173 8.79 -12.64 17.30
CA LYS A 173 9.59 -12.93 18.50
C LYS A 173 9.36 -11.86 19.60
N PRO A 174 9.14 -12.25 20.87
CA PRO A 174 8.90 -11.32 21.97
C PRO A 174 9.99 -10.24 22.09
N GLU A 175 11.26 -10.59 21.86
CA GLU A 175 12.37 -9.64 21.96
C GLU A 175 12.28 -8.53 20.89
N SER A 176 11.75 -8.87 19.69
CA SER A 176 11.57 -7.92 18.60
C SER A 176 10.37 -7.01 18.84
N ALA A 177 9.27 -7.55 19.39
CA ALA A 177 8.13 -6.74 19.83
C ALA A 177 8.53 -5.77 20.96
N LEU A 178 9.30 -6.25 21.94
CA LEU A 178 9.83 -5.42 23.02
C LEU A 178 10.74 -4.31 22.51
N GLU A 179 11.61 -4.61 21.53
CA GLU A 179 12.48 -3.60 20.92
C GLU A 179 11.70 -2.54 20.11
N ALA A 180 10.55 -2.91 19.52
CA ALA A 180 9.65 -1.95 18.88
C ALA A 180 9.11 -0.93 19.89
N LEU A 181 8.65 -1.40 21.06
CA LEU A 181 8.22 -0.52 22.15
C LEU A 181 9.38 0.33 22.67
N ARG A 182 10.55 -0.28 22.91
CA ARG A 182 11.74 0.43 23.41
C ARG A 182 12.19 1.54 22.46
N THR A 183 12.30 1.25 21.17
CA THR A 183 12.74 2.23 20.16
C THR A 183 11.67 3.27 19.88
N GLY A 184 10.38 2.89 19.88
CA GLY A 184 9.27 3.83 19.79
C GLY A 184 9.31 4.88 20.90
N ARG A 185 9.62 4.47 22.13
CA ARG A 185 9.86 5.38 23.26
C ARG A 185 11.09 6.27 23.03
N GLU A 186 12.19 5.72 22.52
CA GLU A 186 13.43 6.47 22.23
C GLU A 186 13.18 7.64 21.26
N VAL A 187 12.29 7.45 20.28
CA VAL A 187 11.92 8.49 19.30
C VAL A 187 10.75 9.37 19.74
N ASN A 188 10.22 9.19 20.96
CA ASN A 188 9.05 9.87 21.52
C ASN A 188 7.73 9.62 20.75
N ALA A 189 7.59 8.45 20.13
CA ALA A 189 6.31 8.00 19.59
C ALA A 189 5.40 7.47 20.71
N ILE A 190 4.08 7.54 20.49
CA ILE A 190 3.09 6.79 21.25
C ILE A 190 3.29 5.31 20.94
N THR A 191 3.59 4.51 21.96
CA THR A 191 3.77 3.06 21.79
C THR A 191 2.47 2.31 22.08
N ILE A 192 2.05 1.47 21.14
CA ILE A 192 0.85 0.66 21.23
C ILE A 192 1.24 -0.82 21.18
N LEU A 193 0.84 -1.57 22.21
CA LEU A 193 0.95 -3.02 22.26
C LEU A 193 -0.45 -3.64 22.11
N ASN A 194 -0.69 -4.33 21.01
CA ASN A 194 -1.84 -5.23 20.90
C ASN A 194 -1.41 -6.63 21.36
N THR A 195 -2.04 -7.17 22.41
CA THR A 195 -1.59 -8.39 23.10
C THR A 195 -2.05 -9.67 22.40
N ALA A 196 -2.15 -9.63 21.07
CA ALA A 196 -2.71 -10.71 20.28
C ALA A 196 -1.60 -11.43 19.47
N PRO A 197 -1.59 -12.78 19.45
CA PRO A 197 -2.31 -13.65 20.39
C PRO A 197 -1.79 -13.46 21.82
N ALA A 198 -2.65 -13.71 22.81
CA ALA A 198 -2.18 -13.71 24.19
C ALA A 198 -1.18 -14.85 24.40
N PRO A 199 -0.09 -14.60 25.14
CA PRO A 199 0.95 -15.60 25.34
C PRO A 199 0.44 -16.72 26.25
N GLU A 200 0.42 -17.95 25.75
CA GLU A 200 0.06 -19.16 26.52
C GLU A 200 1.29 -19.91 27.04
N ASP A 201 2.38 -19.87 26.26
CA ASP A 201 3.57 -20.70 26.48
C ASP A 201 4.75 -19.94 27.14
N TRP A 202 4.57 -18.64 27.38
CA TRP A 202 5.57 -17.77 28.01
C TRP A 202 4.90 -16.63 28.79
N GLU A 203 5.62 -16.08 29.76
CA GLU A 203 5.11 -14.96 30.58
C GLU A 203 5.59 -13.61 30.03
N MET A 204 4.65 -12.70 29.79
CA MET A 204 4.99 -11.35 29.37
C MET A 204 5.57 -10.54 30.53
N SER A 205 6.84 -10.13 30.39
CA SER A 205 7.55 -9.37 31.42
C SER A 205 6.93 -7.99 31.65
N ASP A 206 7.11 -7.45 32.86
CA ASP A 206 6.58 -6.11 33.19
C ASP A 206 7.15 -4.99 32.31
N GLU A 207 8.29 -5.23 31.66
CA GLU A 207 8.92 -4.28 30.75
C GLU A 207 8.02 -3.95 29.54
N PHE A 208 7.22 -4.91 29.04
CA PHE A 208 6.23 -4.64 27.99
C PHE A 208 5.22 -3.58 28.44
N TYR A 209 4.67 -3.73 29.64
CA TYR A 209 3.71 -2.78 30.20
C TYR A 209 4.35 -1.42 30.44
N GLN A 210 5.58 -1.38 30.97
CA GLN A 210 6.29 -0.14 31.28
C GLN A 210 6.69 0.66 30.04
N LEU A 211 6.89 0.00 28.90
CA LEU A 211 7.24 0.63 27.63
C LEU A 211 6.03 0.97 26.76
N ALA A 212 4.85 0.40 27.03
CA ALA A 212 3.62 0.69 26.29
C ALA A 212 2.89 1.91 26.86
N ASP A 213 2.61 2.90 26.01
CA ASP A 213 1.68 3.96 26.35
C ASP A 213 0.25 3.44 26.33
N ILE A 214 -0.12 2.63 25.34
CA ILE A 214 -1.44 2.02 25.19
C ILE A 214 -1.30 0.49 25.06
N VAL A 215 -2.09 -0.26 25.83
CA VAL A 215 -2.22 -1.72 25.69
C VAL A 215 -3.63 -2.08 25.25
N ILE A 216 -3.77 -2.91 24.20
CA ILE A 216 -5.05 -3.25 23.58
C ILE A 216 -5.25 -4.77 23.58
N PRO A 217 -5.92 -5.33 24.61
CA PRO A 217 -6.41 -6.71 24.58
C PRO A 217 -7.88 -6.79 24.13
N ASN A 218 -8.32 -7.96 23.68
CA ASN A 218 -9.74 -8.34 23.81
C ASN A 218 -10.04 -8.96 25.18
N GLU A 219 -11.30 -9.31 25.45
CA GLU A 219 -11.73 -9.88 26.74
C GLU A 219 -10.95 -11.16 27.13
N THR A 220 -10.79 -12.09 26.18
CA THR A 220 -10.04 -13.34 26.38
C THR A 220 -8.57 -13.07 26.64
N GLU A 221 -7.95 -12.22 25.82
CA GLU A 221 -6.54 -11.86 25.91
C GLU A 221 -6.23 -11.16 27.23
N LEU A 222 -7.11 -10.25 27.67
CA LEU A 222 -6.99 -9.54 28.95
C LEU A 222 -6.92 -10.51 30.13
N ARG A 223 -7.78 -11.54 30.11
CA ARG A 223 -7.78 -12.57 31.16
C ARG A 223 -6.46 -13.33 31.18
N VAL A 224 -6.01 -13.78 30.01
CA VAL A 224 -4.76 -14.56 29.88
C VAL A 224 -3.56 -13.76 30.37
N ILE A 225 -3.38 -12.51 29.93
CA ILE A 225 -2.24 -11.67 30.36
C ILE A 225 -2.31 -11.25 31.83
N CYS A 226 -3.49 -11.31 32.44
CA CYS A 226 -3.69 -11.14 33.88
C CYS A 226 -3.74 -12.46 34.67
N GLY A 227 -3.27 -13.57 34.08
CA GLY A 227 -3.12 -14.86 34.76
C GLY A 227 -4.44 -15.58 35.07
N ARG A 228 -5.51 -15.29 34.34
CA ARG A 228 -6.84 -15.89 34.49
C ARG A 228 -7.15 -16.80 33.28
N PRO A 229 -8.01 -17.82 33.44
CA PRO A 229 -8.44 -18.66 32.32
C PRO A 229 -9.10 -17.85 31.19
N PRO A 230 -8.97 -18.26 29.92
CA PRO A 230 -9.46 -17.51 28.76
C PRO A 230 -11.00 -17.34 28.73
N HIS A 231 -11.74 -18.23 29.40
CA HIS A 231 -13.20 -18.16 29.53
C HIS A 231 -13.61 -18.29 31.00
N ASP A 232 -14.75 -17.72 31.37
CA ASP A 232 -15.37 -17.97 32.68
C ASP A 232 -15.79 -19.43 32.80
N GLU A 233 -15.35 -20.12 33.86
CA GLU A 233 -15.79 -21.48 34.19
C GLU A 233 -17.24 -21.51 34.71
N GLU A 234 -17.75 -20.37 35.21
CA GLU A 234 -19.14 -20.21 35.63
C GLU A 234 -19.97 -19.64 34.48
N GLY A 235 -20.70 -20.52 33.80
CA GLY A 235 -21.60 -20.17 32.71
C GLY A 235 -22.76 -19.28 33.13
N ASN A 236 -22.51 -17.99 33.37
CA ASN A 236 -23.55 -16.98 33.41
C ASN A 236 -23.95 -16.63 31.97
N LYS A 237 -24.74 -17.52 31.37
CA LYS A 237 -25.38 -17.34 30.05
C LYS A 237 -26.57 -16.37 30.07
N ASP A 238 -26.73 -15.60 31.15
CA ASP A 238 -27.71 -14.53 31.20
C ASP A 238 -27.01 -13.20 30.95
N GLY A 239 -27.11 -12.72 29.71
CA GLY A 239 -26.67 -11.40 29.27
C GLY A 239 -27.49 -10.26 29.88
N GLY A 240 -27.52 -10.17 31.21
CA GLY A 240 -28.04 -9.04 31.96
C GLY A 240 -26.90 -8.32 32.64
N ASP A 241 -26.70 -7.04 32.31
CA ASP A 241 -26.19 -5.90 33.10
C ASP A 241 -25.32 -6.16 34.36
N VAL A 242 -24.49 -7.21 34.42
CA VAL A 242 -23.42 -7.30 35.40
C VAL A 242 -22.31 -6.41 34.87
N GLU A 243 -22.22 -5.20 35.44
CA GLU A 243 -21.19 -4.19 35.19
C GLU A 243 -19.83 -4.86 34.94
N ASN A 244 -19.10 -4.46 33.88
CA ASN A 244 -17.77 -4.96 33.44
C ASN A 244 -16.65 -4.75 34.50
N THR A 245 -16.94 -5.04 35.76
CA THR A 245 -16.16 -4.73 36.94
C THR A 245 -14.89 -5.55 36.96
N ALA A 246 -14.95 -6.81 36.52
CA ALA A 246 -13.79 -7.69 36.43
C ALA A 246 -12.78 -7.17 35.38
N GLU A 247 -13.25 -6.77 34.21
CA GLU A 247 -12.43 -6.20 33.14
C GLU A 247 -11.81 -4.86 33.56
N ILE A 248 -12.59 -4.01 34.25
CA ILE A 248 -12.09 -2.74 34.80
C ILE A 248 -10.93 -2.99 35.77
N GLU A 249 -11.10 -3.92 36.72
CA GLU A 249 -10.06 -4.20 37.72
C GLU A 249 -8.82 -4.85 37.08
N MET A 250 -8.98 -5.72 36.08
CA MET A 250 -7.85 -6.25 35.30
C MET A 250 -7.11 -5.16 34.52
N ALA A 251 -7.84 -4.25 33.87
CA ALA A 251 -7.22 -3.11 33.19
C ALA A 251 -6.48 -2.18 34.18
N LYS A 252 -7.03 -1.94 35.37
CA LYS A 252 -6.34 -1.22 36.46
C LYS A 252 -5.08 -1.96 36.94
N GLU A 253 -5.11 -3.29 37.00
CA GLU A 253 -3.95 -4.13 37.33
C GLU A 253 -2.80 -3.89 36.33
N LEU A 254 -3.10 -3.87 35.02
CA LEU A 254 -2.10 -3.60 33.98
C LEU A 254 -1.56 -2.17 34.04
N LEU A 255 -2.41 -1.17 34.35
CA LEU A 255 -1.92 0.18 34.66
C LEU A 255 -0.90 0.12 35.80
N ASN A 256 -1.21 -0.58 36.89
CA ASN A 256 -0.30 -0.73 38.05
C ASN A 256 1.01 -1.45 37.71
N LYS A 257 1.02 -2.36 36.73
CA LYS A 257 2.25 -3.01 36.21
C LYS A 257 3.13 -2.06 35.39
N GLY A 258 2.61 -0.95 34.90
CA GLY A 258 3.41 0.12 34.31
C GLY A 258 2.87 0.74 33.03
N VAL A 259 1.70 0.30 32.52
CA VAL A 259 1.09 0.90 31.33
C VAL A 259 0.93 2.41 31.55
N ARG A 260 1.50 3.20 30.64
CA ARG A 260 1.83 4.61 30.92
C ARG A 260 0.65 5.55 30.73
N ARG A 261 -0.28 5.22 29.84
CA ARG A 261 -1.45 6.05 29.54
C ARG A 261 -2.75 5.28 29.71
N ALA A 262 -3.00 4.24 28.91
CA ALA A 262 -4.32 3.61 28.87
C ALA A 262 -4.29 2.11 28.55
N VAL A 263 -5.29 1.40 29.04
CA VAL A 263 -5.64 0.04 28.60
C VAL A 263 -6.98 0.11 27.88
N ILE A 264 -7.04 -0.38 26.64
CA ILE A 264 -8.25 -0.38 25.81
C ILE A 264 -8.70 -1.82 25.57
N VAL A 265 -9.75 -2.23 26.25
CA VAL A 265 -10.31 -3.58 26.11
C VAL A 265 -11.37 -3.57 25.01
N THR A 266 -11.15 -4.33 23.94
CA THR A 266 -12.16 -4.49 22.89
C THR A 266 -13.23 -5.50 23.32
N LEU A 267 -14.51 -5.12 23.20
CA LEU A 267 -15.68 -5.84 23.75
C LEU A 267 -16.60 -6.37 22.63
N GLY A 268 -16.03 -6.67 21.46
CA GLY A 268 -16.77 -7.11 20.28
C GLY A 268 -17.88 -6.12 19.89
N ALA A 269 -19.13 -6.61 19.81
CA ALA A 269 -20.28 -5.80 19.42
C ALA A 269 -20.64 -4.69 20.43
N ARG A 270 -20.07 -4.70 21.65
CA ARG A 270 -20.28 -3.69 22.69
C ARG A 270 -19.31 -2.50 22.59
N GLY A 271 -18.44 -2.47 21.57
CA GLY A 271 -17.46 -1.40 21.38
C GLY A 271 -16.17 -1.67 22.13
N ALA A 272 -15.64 -0.67 22.85
CA ALA A 272 -14.42 -0.77 23.62
C ALA A 272 -14.51 -0.03 24.97
N MET A 273 -13.77 -0.51 25.96
CA MET A 273 -13.61 0.10 27.26
C MET A 273 -12.20 0.66 27.40
N ILE A 274 -12.08 1.94 27.74
CA ILE A 274 -10.82 2.65 27.94
C ILE A 274 -10.65 2.90 29.43
N VAL A 275 -9.56 2.40 30.01
CA VAL A 275 -9.13 2.72 31.38
C VAL A 275 -7.85 3.56 31.26
N GLU A 276 -7.99 4.87 31.44
CA GLU A 276 -6.94 5.86 31.19
C GLU A 276 -6.48 6.54 32.49
N ARG A 277 -5.17 6.74 32.63
CA ARG A 277 -4.60 7.53 33.73
C ARG A 277 -4.93 9.01 33.53
N ASN A 278 -5.33 9.69 34.60
CA ASN A 278 -5.52 11.13 34.55
C ASN A 278 -4.17 11.85 34.32
N PRO A 279 -3.95 12.51 33.16
CA PRO A 279 -2.65 13.06 32.79
C PRO A 279 -2.17 14.16 33.76
N ASP A 280 -3.11 14.90 34.36
CA ASP A 280 -2.79 16.02 35.25
C ASP A 280 -2.65 15.61 36.73
N LYS A 281 -2.95 14.35 37.09
CA LYS A 281 -3.09 13.94 38.49
C LYS A 281 -2.71 12.48 38.71
N SER A 282 -1.41 12.24 38.90
CA SER A 282 -0.80 10.92 39.14
C SER A 282 -1.30 10.15 40.38
N GLN A 283 -2.16 10.77 41.21
CA GLN A 283 -2.73 10.21 42.44
C GLN A 283 -4.25 10.01 42.39
N GLU A 284 -4.93 10.44 41.32
CA GLU A 284 -6.38 10.20 41.17
C GLU A 284 -6.65 8.85 40.50
N GLU A 285 -7.83 8.28 40.79
CA GLU A 285 -8.30 7.03 40.21
C GLU A 285 -8.38 7.16 38.67
N PRO A 286 -7.99 6.13 37.90
CA PRO A 286 -8.08 6.18 36.44
C PRO A 286 -9.53 6.35 35.99
N THR A 287 -9.72 7.10 34.91
CA THR A 287 -11.02 7.28 34.27
C THR A 287 -11.38 6.05 33.44
N VAL A 288 -12.64 5.62 33.56
CA VAL A 288 -13.21 4.52 32.77
C VAL A 288 -14.22 5.10 31.78
N THR A 289 -14.00 4.90 30.50
CA THR A 289 -14.86 5.38 29.41
C THR A 289 -15.25 4.21 28.50
N PHE A 290 -16.54 4.08 28.22
CA PHE A 290 -17.03 3.13 27.23
C PHE A 290 -17.32 3.88 25.92
N VAL A 291 -16.75 3.39 24.83
CA VAL A 291 -16.94 3.92 23.48
C VAL A 291 -17.54 2.85 22.57
N ASP A 292 -18.36 3.27 21.62
CA ASP A 292 -18.96 2.41 20.59
C ASP A 292 -18.89 3.16 19.26
N ALA A 293 -19.03 2.45 18.14
CA ALA A 293 -19.14 3.05 16.82
C ALA A 293 -20.25 4.12 16.80
N PRO A 294 -20.10 5.23 16.04
CA PRO A 294 -21.10 6.29 15.97
C PRO A 294 -22.51 5.74 15.76
N LYS A 295 -23.48 6.23 16.54
CA LYS A 295 -24.86 5.68 16.54
C LYS A 295 -25.57 5.82 15.20
N ASP A 296 -25.21 6.85 14.45
CA ASP A 296 -25.71 7.19 13.12
C ASP A 296 -24.89 6.55 11.98
N LEU A 297 -23.91 5.70 12.29
CA LEU A 297 -23.12 4.98 11.30
C LEU A 297 -24.03 4.08 10.42
N PRO A 298 -24.13 4.33 9.10
CA PRO A 298 -25.14 3.68 8.26
C PRO A 298 -25.07 2.15 8.23
N CYS A 299 -23.88 1.56 8.37
CA CYS A 299 -23.70 0.11 8.31
C CYS A 299 -24.15 -0.64 9.59
N ARG A 300 -24.52 0.06 10.67
CA ARG A 300 -24.98 -0.57 11.91
C ARG A 300 -26.25 -1.39 11.70
N SER A 301 -27.12 -0.98 10.78
CA SER A 301 -28.36 -1.71 10.44
C SER A 301 -28.14 -2.93 9.54
N LEU A 302 -26.93 -3.14 9.02
CA LEU A 302 -26.59 -4.29 8.18
C LEU A 302 -26.19 -5.49 9.06
N PRO A 303 -26.44 -6.74 8.61
CA PRO A 303 -26.05 -7.93 9.36
C PRO A 303 -24.53 -8.09 9.46
N VAL A 304 -24.05 -8.67 10.57
CA VAL A 304 -22.66 -9.17 10.68
C VAL A 304 -22.49 -10.30 9.68
N VAL A 305 -21.40 -10.24 8.88
CA VAL A 305 -21.09 -11.25 7.87
C VAL A 305 -19.91 -12.10 8.30
N ASP A 306 -18.84 -11.47 8.79
CA ASP A 306 -17.59 -12.11 9.18
C ASP A 306 -16.87 -11.19 10.17
N THR A 307 -16.36 -11.71 11.29
CA THR A 307 -15.67 -10.88 12.31
C THR A 307 -14.15 -10.96 12.24
N VAL A 308 -13.61 -11.73 11.29
CA VAL A 308 -12.16 -11.89 11.12
C VAL A 308 -11.51 -10.53 10.82
N GLY A 309 -10.42 -10.22 11.53
CA GLY A 309 -9.67 -8.97 11.36
C GLY A 309 -10.32 -7.74 12.00
N ALA A 310 -11.47 -7.83 12.68
CA ALA A 310 -12.12 -6.66 13.28
C ALA A 310 -11.26 -5.97 14.37
N GLY A 311 -10.56 -6.77 15.19
CA GLY A 311 -9.62 -6.23 16.19
C GLY A 311 -8.40 -5.56 15.56
N ASP A 312 -7.91 -6.11 14.44
CA ASP A 312 -6.82 -5.49 13.67
C ASP A 312 -7.28 -4.20 12.99
N ALA A 313 -8.50 -4.17 12.45
CA ALA A 313 -9.12 -2.98 11.89
C ALA A 313 -9.24 -1.87 12.95
N PHE A 314 -9.65 -2.23 14.17
CA PHE A 314 -9.68 -1.32 15.31
C PHE A 314 -8.28 -0.77 15.63
N CYS A 315 -7.28 -1.64 15.81
CA CYS A 315 -5.93 -1.22 16.18
C CYS A 315 -5.27 -0.35 15.11
N GLY A 316 -5.41 -0.72 13.83
CA GLY A 316 -4.91 0.07 12.71
C GLY A 316 -5.58 1.44 12.62
N ALA A 317 -6.92 1.48 12.69
CA ALA A 317 -7.67 2.73 12.64
C ALA A 317 -7.35 3.65 13.82
N LEU A 318 -7.29 3.12 15.05
CA LEU A 318 -6.93 3.87 16.24
C LEU A 318 -5.55 4.53 16.06
N SER A 319 -4.57 3.77 15.56
CA SER A 319 -3.22 4.26 15.34
C SER A 319 -3.18 5.42 14.34
N ALA A 320 -3.93 5.31 13.24
CA ALA A 320 -4.01 6.37 12.24
C ALA A 320 -4.76 7.63 12.74
N TYR A 321 -5.81 7.48 13.57
CA TYR A 321 -6.49 8.63 14.17
C TYR A 321 -5.64 9.33 15.23
N LEU A 322 -4.87 8.58 16.02
CA LEU A 322 -3.90 9.16 16.97
C LEU A 322 -2.79 9.91 16.24
N ASP A 323 -2.29 9.37 15.13
CA ASP A 323 -1.35 10.08 14.25
C ASP A 323 -1.96 11.36 13.65
N ALA A 324 -3.24 11.34 13.33
CA ALA A 324 -3.99 12.53 12.89
C ALA A 324 -4.27 13.54 14.02
N GLY A 325 -3.82 13.28 15.25
CA GLY A 325 -3.89 14.21 16.38
C GLY A 325 -5.20 14.16 17.19
N LEU A 326 -6.04 13.14 16.99
CA LEU A 326 -7.28 13.00 17.75
C LEU A 326 -7.03 12.60 19.20
N MET A 327 -7.97 12.98 20.06
CA MET A 327 -8.03 12.51 21.45
C MET A 327 -8.35 11.00 21.49
N LEU A 328 -7.94 10.32 22.56
CA LEU A 328 -7.98 8.85 22.62
C LEU A 328 -9.40 8.27 22.52
N ASP A 329 -10.34 8.88 23.21
CA ASP A 329 -11.75 8.51 23.22
C ASP A 329 -12.41 8.74 21.85
N GLU A 330 -12.09 9.86 21.19
CA GLU A 330 -12.54 10.15 19.83
C GLU A 330 -11.95 9.18 18.81
N ALA A 331 -10.63 8.95 18.87
CA ALA A 331 -9.92 8.02 18.01
C ALA A 331 -10.46 6.59 18.17
N ALA A 332 -10.71 6.15 19.40
CA ALA A 332 -11.29 4.84 19.69
C ALA A 332 -12.74 4.72 19.21
N THR A 333 -13.56 5.77 19.37
CA THR A 333 -14.93 5.82 18.84
C THR A 333 -14.94 5.65 17.31
N LYS A 334 -14.07 6.37 16.60
CA LYS A 334 -13.95 6.24 15.13
C LYS A 334 -13.35 4.89 14.73
N ALA A 335 -12.41 4.34 15.50
CA ALA A 335 -11.85 3.01 15.30
C ALA A 335 -12.92 1.90 15.46
N CYS A 336 -13.82 2.01 16.44
CA CYS A 336 -15.00 1.15 16.55
C CYS A 336 -15.87 1.26 15.29
N GLY A 337 -16.02 2.46 14.72
CA GLY A 337 -16.72 2.68 13.45
C GLY A 337 -16.08 1.92 12.29
N VAL A 338 -14.76 1.99 12.14
CA VAL A 338 -14.01 1.26 11.10
C VAL A 338 -14.15 -0.26 11.29
N ALA A 339 -14.00 -0.77 12.51
CA ALA A 339 -14.22 -2.18 12.81
C ALA A 339 -15.68 -2.61 12.56
N SER A 340 -16.66 -1.75 12.86
CA SER A 340 -18.07 -2.02 12.57
C SER A 340 -18.36 -2.12 11.07
N MET A 341 -17.63 -1.37 10.24
CA MET A 341 -17.69 -1.48 8.77
C MET A 341 -17.03 -2.77 8.27
N SER A 342 -15.88 -3.16 8.84
CA SER A 342 -15.15 -4.36 8.38
C SER A 342 -15.98 -5.62 8.58
N VAL A 343 -16.70 -5.75 9.70
CA VAL A 343 -17.48 -6.97 9.99
C VAL A 343 -18.70 -7.21 9.07
N ARG A 344 -18.95 -6.31 8.12
CA ARG A 344 -20.06 -6.38 7.15
C ARG A 344 -19.62 -6.96 5.80
N LYS A 345 -18.34 -7.26 5.64
CA LYS A 345 -17.76 -7.93 4.46
C LYS A 345 -16.98 -9.17 4.92
N ARG A 346 -16.74 -10.11 4.01
CA ARG A 346 -15.96 -11.33 4.31
C ARG A 346 -14.46 -11.06 4.22
N GLY A 347 -13.68 -11.79 5.01
CA GLY A 347 -12.22 -11.78 4.97
C GLY A 347 -11.59 -10.64 5.79
N ALA A 348 -10.31 -10.79 6.15
CA ALA A 348 -9.57 -9.79 6.93
C ALA A 348 -9.37 -8.50 6.12
N GLN A 349 -8.27 -8.42 5.36
CA GLN A 349 -7.86 -7.18 4.69
C GLN A 349 -8.84 -6.69 3.62
N ASP A 350 -9.50 -7.61 2.91
CA ASP A 350 -10.50 -7.27 1.88
C ASP A 350 -11.78 -6.65 2.47
N SER A 351 -12.01 -6.78 3.78
CA SER A 351 -13.17 -6.17 4.44
C SER A 351 -12.95 -4.73 4.87
N TYR A 352 -11.69 -4.27 4.98
CA TYR A 352 -11.39 -2.96 5.55
C TYR A 352 -11.92 -1.83 4.66
N PRO A 353 -12.58 -0.82 5.24
CA PRO A 353 -13.06 0.31 4.47
C PRO A 353 -11.88 1.16 3.97
N THR A 354 -12.05 1.73 2.78
CA THR A 354 -11.12 2.72 2.24
C THR A 354 -11.54 4.13 2.64
N ALA A 355 -10.67 5.12 2.45
CA ALA A 355 -10.99 6.55 2.63
C ALA A 355 -12.28 6.98 1.91
N LYS A 356 -12.57 6.37 0.74
CA LYS A 356 -13.78 6.64 -0.05
C LYS A 356 -15.05 6.06 0.57
N ASP A 357 -14.91 4.94 1.30
CA ASP A 357 -16.02 4.29 1.98
C ASP A 357 -16.38 4.99 3.30
N LEU A 358 -15.45 5.78 3.88
CA LEU A 358 -15.67 6.44 5.16
C LEU A 358 -16.77 7.50 5.06
N PRO A 359 -17.83 7.41 5.89
CA PRO A 359 -18.79 8.49 6.05
C PRO A 359 -18.15 9.67 6.79
N ASP A 360 -18.73 10.86 6.64
CA ASP A 360 -18.17 12.12 7.15
C ASP A 360 -17.84 12.07 8.65
N MET A 361 -18.67 11.42 9.46
CA MET A 361 -18.45 11.23 10.91
C MET A 361 -17.15 10.49 11.26
N LEU A 362 -16.62 9.67 10.35
CA LEU A 362 -15.36 8.95 10.54
C LEU A 362 -14.16 9.69 9.93
N ARG A 363 -14.36 10.76 9.15
CA ARG A 363 -13.26 11.57 8.62
C ARG A 363 -12.68 12.49 9.70
N VAL A 364 -11.50 13.06 9.45
CA VAL A 364 -10.85 14.02 10.34
C VAL A 364 -11.09 15.44 9.81
N GLU A 365 -11.45 16.40 10.67
CA GLU A 365 -11.61 17.79 10.21
C GLU A 365 -10.24 18.35 9.77
N GLY A 366 -10.18 18.93 8.57
CA GLY A 366 -8.92 19.29 7.93
C GLY A 366 -8.27 18.17 7.10
N SER A 367 -8.76 16.92 7.20
CA SER A 367 -8.58 15.92 6.12
C SER A 367 -9.56 16.22 5.00
N SER A 368 -9.36 17.36 4.33
CA SER A 368 -9.97 17.56 3.04
C SER A 368 -9.53 16.41 2.14
N ALA A 369 -10.46 15.79 1.42
CA ALA A 369 -10.14 14.87 0.33
C ALA A 369 -9.30 15.55 -0.79
N SER A 370 -9.01 16.85 -0.67
CA SER A 370 -8.04 17.59 -1.45
C SER A 370 -6.70 17.61 -0.71
N GLY A 371 -5.79 16.70 -1.04
CA GLY A 371 -4.39 16.93 -0.74
C GLY A 371 -3.93 18.20 -1.46
N GLU A 372 -3.36 19.18 -0.75
CA GLU A 372 -2.62 20.29 -1.36
C GLU A 372 -1.25 19.83 -1.94
N GLY A 373 -1.19 18.60 -2.45
CA GLY A 373 -0.17 18.14 -3.38
C GLY A 373 -0.79 18.15 -4.76
N LYS A 374 -0.07 18.67 -5.75
CA LYS A 374 -0.46 18.51 -7.15
C LYS A 374 -0.71 17.01 -7.42
N PRO A 375 -1.90 16.58 -7.86
CA PRO A 375 -2.20 15.17 -8.08
C PRO A 375 -1.10 14.47 -8.90
N ILE A 376 -0.72 13.25 -8.53
CA ILE A 376 0.37 12.52 -9.18
C ILE A 376 -0.21 11.71 -10.34
N ILE A 377 0.40 11.85 -11.52
CA ILE A 377 0.13 11.00 -12.68
C ILE A 377 1.34 10.10 -12.91
N SER A 378 1.14 8.78 -12.93
CA SER A 378 2.20 7.82 -13.16
C SER A 378 2.52 7.72 -14.66
N PHE A 379 3.75 8.06 -15.04
CA PHE A 379 4.27 7.83 -16.38
C PHE A 379 4.94 6.46 -16.44
N VAL A 380 4.32 5.53 -17.20
CA VAL A 380 4.78 4.14 -17.29
C VAL A 380 5.80 4.01 -18.42
N THR A 381 7.09 3.96 -18.06
CA THR A 381 8.22 3.78 -18.98
C THR A 381 9.47 3.27 -18.27
N GLY A 382 10.13 2.26 -18.85
CA GLY A 382 11.49 1.85 -18.44
C GLY A 382 12.61 2.66 -19.10
N ASN A 383 12.29 3.57 -20.04
CA ASN A 383 13.30 4.34 -20.78
C ASN A 383 13.60 5.70 -20.12
N LYS A 384 14.77 5.80 -19.47
CA LYS A 384 15.24 7.02 -18.78
C LYS A 384 15.34 8.25 -19.70
N ASN A 385 15.62 8.08 -20.98
CA ASN A 385 15.69 9.19 -21.94
C ASN A 385 14.28 9.73 -22.28
N LYS A 386 13.27 8.85 -22.39
CA LYS A 386 11.87 9.27 -22.56
C LYS A 386 11.42 10.10 -21.36
N LEU A 387 11.71 9.63 -20.15
CA LEU A 387 11.37 10.34 -18.92
C LEU A 387 11.98 11.75 -18.88
N ALA A 388 13.26 11.89 -19.22
CA ALA A 388 13.94 13.19 -19.26
C ALA A 388 13.31 14.15 -20.29
N GLU A 389 12.91 13.63 -21.45
CA GLU A 389 12.28 14.39 -22.52
C GLU A 389 10.86 14.87 -22.14
N VAL A 390 10.05 13.98 -21.55
CA VAL A 390 8.70 14.30 -21.04
C VAL A 390 8.76 15.32 -19.91
N LYS A 391 9.66 15.13 -18.93
CA LYS A 391 9.87 16.09 -17.84
C LYS A 391 10.23 17.46 -18.37
N ARG A 392 11.14 17.56 -19.35
CA ARG A 392 11.53 18.84 -19.97
C ARG A 392 10.37 19.51 -20.73
N MET A 393 9.57 18.76 -21.46
CA MET A 393 8.46 19.30 -22.26
C MET A 393 7.25 19.74 -21.40
N LEU A 394 6.97 19.03 -20.31
CA LEU A 394 5.83 19.29 -19.43
C LEU A 394 6.15 20.27 -18.29
N LEU A 395 7.35 20.21 -17.69
CA LEU A 395 7.74 21.05 -16.54
C LEU A 395 8.28 22.45 -16.92
N SER A 396 8.41 22.75 -18.22
CA SER A 396 8.82 24.08 -18.71
C SER A 396 7.76 25.17 -18.56
N SER A 397 6.56 24.84 -18.05
CA SER A 397 5.47 25.79 -17.84
C SER A 397 4.96 25.74 -16.41
N GLU A 398 5.01 26.87 -15.70
CA GLU A 398 4.57 27.06 -14.30
C GLU A 398 3.08 26.75 -14.03
N LYS A 399 2.30 26.35 -15.04
CA LYS A 399 0.83 26.22 -14.97
C LYS A 399 0.28 24.79 -14.93
N VAL A 400 1.12 23.78 -14.74
CA VAL A 400 0.65 22.39 -14.73
C VAL A 400 0.20 21.99 -13.31
N PRO A 401 -1.07 21.57 -13.10
CA PRO A 401 -1.64 21.32 -11.77
C PRO A 401 -1.35 19.93 -11.17
N PHE A 402 -0.53 19.10 -11.82
CA PHE A 402 -0.19 17.73 -11.39
C PHE A 402 1.32 17.50 -11.37
N GLU A 403 1.76 16.48 -10.64
CA GLU A 403 3.11 15.94 -10.62
C GLU A 403 3.21 14.68 -11.49
N ILE A 404 4.41 14.37 -11.98
CA ILE A 404 4.65 13.17 -12.80
C ILE A 404 5.69 12.28 -12.11
N GLU A 405 5.26 11.09 -11.75
CA GLU A 405 6.11 10.04 -11.19
C GLU A 405 6.41 8.99 -12.26
N SER A 406 7.66 8.52 -12.36
CA SER A 406 7.99 7.44 -13.29
C SER A 406 7.75 6.09 -12.63
N ARG A 407 7.07 5.18 -13.32
CA ARG A 407 6.89 3.79 -12.90
C ARG A 407 7.42 2.85 -13.98
N ASP A 408 8.24 1.89 -13.57
CA ASP A 408 8.74 0.84 -14.45
C ASP A 408 7.91 -0.41 -14.17
N ILE A 409 7.00 -0.73 -15.09
CA ILE A 409 6.07 -1.85 -14.98
C ILE A 409 6.22 -2.70 -16.23
N ASP A 410 6.33 -4.01 -16.03
CA ASP A 410 6.32 -4.96 -17.12
C ASP A 410 4.88 -5.16 -17.63
N LEU A 411 4.58 -4.56 -18.78
CA LEU A 411 3.28 -4.67 -19.44
C LEU A 411 3.42 -5.48 -20.73
N PRO A 412 2.37 -6.24 -21.13
CA PRO A 412 2.38 -6.94 -22.40
C PRO A 412 2.66 -6.00 -23.58
N GLU A 413 3.64 -6.36 -24.42
CA GLU A 413 3.95 -5.60 -25.64
C GLU A 413 2.91 -5.96 -26.73
N LEU A 414 1.77 -5.26 -26.69
CA LEU A 414 0.64 -5.50 -27.58
C LEU A 414 0.98 -5.21 -29.06
N GLN A 415 0.29 -5.94 -29.94
CA GLN A 415 0.58 -6.00 -31.36
C GLN A 415 -0.64 -5.59 -32.18
N GLY A 416 -0.49 -4.70 -33.15
CA GLY A 416 -1.59 -4.24 -34.00
C GLY A 416 -1.48 -2.77 -34.40
N ASP A 417 -2.64 -2.12 -34.59
CA ASP A 417 -2.72 -0.71 -34.92
C ASP A 417 -2.13 0.16 -33.77
N PRO A 418 -1.30 1.18 -34.07
CA PRO A 418 -0.67 2.00 -33.04
C PRO A 418 -1.63 2.66 -32.04
N LEU A 419 -2.84 3.05 -32.46
CA LEU A 419 -3.82 3.67 -31.55
C LEU A 419 -4.49 2.63 -30.65
N GLU A 420 -4.74 1.43 -31.17
CA GLU A 420 -5.29 0.32 -30.38
C GLU A 420 -4.27 -0.18 -29.35
N VAL A 421 -3.02 -0.36 -29.77
CA VAL A 421 -1.90 -0.73 -28.90
C VAL A 421 -1.74 0.28 -27.75
N ALA A 422 -1.65 1.57 -28.07
CA ALA A 422 -1.50 2.62 -27.06
C ALA A 422 -2.70 2.67 -26.10
N ARG A 423 -3.92 2.50 -26.62
CA ARG A 423 -5.15 2.49 -25.80
C ARG A 423 -5.14 1.34 -24.80
N GLU A 424 -4.90 0.14 -25.29
CA GLU A 424 -5.01 -1.05 -24.46
C GLU A 424 -3.84 -1.17 -23.47
N LYS A 425 -2.63 -0.77 -23.89
CA LYS A 425 -1.49 -0.62 -22.99
C LYS A 425 -1.78 0.37 -21.86
N CYS A 426 -2.39 1.51 -22.17
CA CYS A 426 -2.77 2.51 -21.17
C CYS A 426 -3.84 1.99 -20.20
N LYS A 427 -4.81 1.19 -20.69
CA LYS A 427 -5.80 0.54 -19.81
C LYS A 427 -5.16 -0.48 -18.87
N LEU A 428 -4.29 -1.34 -19.39
CA LEU A 428 -3.56 -2.32 -18.59
C LEU A 428 -2.67 -1.63 -17.56
N ALA A 429 -1.97 -0.56 -17.97
CA ALA A 429 -1.21 0.30 -17.07
C ALA A 429 -2.10 0.89 -15.96
N ALA A 430 -3.29 1.38 -16.29
CA ALA A 430 -4.21 1.99 -15.33
C ALA A 430 -4.74 0.96 -14.33
N LEU A 431 -4.99 -0.28 -14.78
CA LEU A 431 -5.39 -1.41 -13.95
C LEU A 431 -4.27 -1.81 -12.97
N GLU A 432 -3.04 -1.91 -13.48
CA GLU A 432 -1.87 -2.31 -12.68
C GLU A 432 -1.46 -1.23 -11.66
N ILE A 433 -1.45 0.05 -12.08
CA ILE A 433 -1.18 1.20 -11.21
C ILE A 433 -2.36 1.50 -10.28
N ASN A 434 -3.57 1.07 -10.64
CA ASN A 434 -4.82 1.42 -9.95
C ASN A 434 -4.99 2.94 -9.76
N GLY A 435 -4.65 3.73 -10.78
CA GLY A 435 -4.61 5.19 -10.69
C GLY A 435 -4.39 5.89 -12.04
N PRO A 436 -4.20 7.22 -12.03
CA PRO A 436 -4.00 7.99 -13.25
C PRO A 436 -2.65 7.63 -13.90
N VAL A 437 -2.69 7.29 -15.19
CA VAL A 437 -1.50 6.85 -15.92
C VAL A 437 -1.34 7.56 -17.25
N ILE A 438 -0.07 7.71 -17.65
CA ILE A 438 0.32 8.09 -19.00
C ILE A 438 1.23 7.00 -19.56
N THR A 439 0.97 6.56 -20.79
CA THR A 439 1.87 5.71 -21.57
C THR A 439 2.28 6.42 -22.86
N GLU A 440 3.41 6.00 -23.44
CA GLU A 440 3.91 6.53 -24.71
C GLU A 440 4.46 5.41 -25.59
N ASP A 441 3.82 5.23 -26.75
CA ASP A 441 4.26 4.29 -27.79
C ASP A 441 4.75 5.05 -29.03
N THR A 442 5.93 4.67 -29.51
CA THR A 442 6.59 5.28 -30.67
C THR A 442 6.68 4.27 -31.79
N SER A 443 6.27 4.68 -32.98
CA SER A 443 6.27 3.89 -34.21
C SER A 443 7.04 4.61 -35.32
N LEU A 444 7.66 3.83 -36.20
CA LEU A 444 8.20 4.32 -37.47
C LEU A 444 7.60 3.48 -38.60
N CYS A 445 6.85 4.15 -39.47
CA CYS A 445 5.99 3.51 -40.44
C CYS A 445 6.47 3.81 -41.86
N PHE A 446 6.81 2.78 -42.64
CA PHE A 446 7.21 2.96 -44.03
C PHE A 446 5.97 2.83 -44.92
N ASN A 447 5.70 3.84 -45.75
CA ASN A 447 4.50 3.83 -46.58
C ASN A 447 4.53 2.70 -47.61
N ALA A 448 5.70 2.42 -48.19
CA ALA A 448 5.93 1.30 -49.10
C ALA A 448 5.62 -0.09 -48.49
N LEU A 449 5.66 -0.21 -47.16
CA LEU A 449 5.33 -1.44 -46.43
C LEU A 449 3.98 -1.36 -45.72
N ASN A 450 3.09 -0.48 -46.17
CA ASN A 450 1.76 -0.25 -45.59
C ASN A 450 1.81 0.03 -44.07
N GLY A 451 2.81 0.79 -43.63
CA GLY A 451 2.96 1.23 -42.25
C GLY A 451 3.87 0.36 -41.38
N MET A 452 4.36 -0.78 -41.88
CA MET A 452 5.39 -1.56 -41.18
C MET A 452 6.77 -0.86 -41.25
N PRO A 453 7.67 -1.06 -40.26
CA PRO A 453 7.53 -1.92 -39.08
C PRO A 453 6.66 -1.33 -37.97
N GLY A 454 6.26 -0.06 -38.04
CA GLY A 454 5.32 0.56 -37.10
C GLY A 454 5.76 0.43 -35.64
N PRO A 455 4.93 -0.12 -34.73
CA PRO A 455 5.27 -0.27 -33.31
C PRO A 455 6.42 -1.25 -33.05
N TYR A 456 6.77 -2.11 -34.03
CA TYR A 456 7.85 -3.08 -33.91
C TYR A 456 9.26 -2.48 -34.14
N ILE A 457 9.35 -1.17 -34.40
CA ILE A 457 10.60 -0.54 -34.85
C ILE A 457 11.80 -0.79 -33.93
N LYS A 458 11.59 -0.89 -32.60
CA LYS A 458 12.67 -1.22 -31.64
C LYS A 458 13.35 -2.55 -31.99
N TRP A 459 12.54 -3.59 -32.23
CA TRP A 459 13.03 -4.93 -32.54
C TRP A 459 13.69 -5.00 -33.91
N PHE A 460 13.09 -4.33 -34.91
CA PHE A 460 13.69 -4.23 -36.23
C PHE A 460 15.03 -3.49 -36.19
N LEU A 461 15.14 -2.38 -35.45
CA LEU A 461 16.40 -1.70 -35.27
C LEU A 461 17.46 -2.59 -34.60
N GLU A 462 17.09 -3.33 -33.56
CA GLU A 462 18.00 -4.24 -32.85
C GLU A 462 18.54 -5.35 -33.75
N LYS A 463 17.69 -5.93 -34.61
CA LYS A 463 18.07 -7.07 -35.47
C LYS A 463 18.66 -6.67 -36.81
N CYS A 464 18.19 -5.58 -37.41
CA CYS A 464 18.59 -5.14 -38.74
C CYS A 464 19.66 -4.05 -38.70
N GLY A 465 19.78 -3.29 -37.60
CA GLY A 465 20.59 -2.08 -37.55
C GLY A 465 20.06 -0.96 -38.45
N HIS A 466 20.73 0.19 -38.42
CA HIS A 466 20.31 1.37 -39.21
C HIS A 466 20.37 1.12 -40.72
N ASP A 467 21.46 0.50 -41.21
CA ASP A 467 21.59 0.18 -42.63
C ASP A 467 20.56 -0.86 -43.07
N GLY A 468 20.33 -1.91 -42.27
CA GLY A 468 19.33 -2.92 -42.61
C GLY A 468 17.91 -2.37 -42.68
N LEU A 469 17.56 -1.43 -41.79
CA LEU A 469 16.27 -0.72 -41.87
C LEU A 469 16.11 0.09 -43.17
N ASN A 470 17.18 0.73 -43.65
CA ASN A 470 17.16 1.41 -44.96
C ASN A 470 17.09 0.39 -46.11
N ASP A 471 17.87 -0.70 -46.02
CA ASP A 471 17.98 -1.74 -47.04
C ASP A 471 16.65 -2.48 -47.26
N MET A 472 15.78 -2.56 -46.24
CA MET A 472 14.41 -3.09 -46.36
C MET A 472 13.61 -2.43 -47.48
N LEU A 473 13.91 -1.16 -47.78
CA LEU A 473 13.22 -0.42 -48.82
C LEU A 473 13.89 -0.53 -50.19
N THR A 474 15.05 -1.19 -50.34
CA THR A 474 15.85 -1.18 -51.60
C THR A 474 15.02 -1.47 -52.85
N GLY A 475 14.11 -2.45 -52.79
CA GLY A 475 13.25 -2.86 -53.91
C GLY A 475 12.04 -1.96 -54.19
N PHE A 476 11.81 -0.90 -53.41
CA PHE A 476 10.67 -0.01 -53.53
C PHE A 476 11.11 1.38 -54.03
N GLU A 477 10.36 1.98 -54.96
CA GLU A 477 10.62 3.37 -55.38
C GLU A 477 10.26 4.36 -54.28
N ASP A 478 9.17 4.08 -53.56
CA ASP A 478 8.70 4.90 -52.45
C ASP A 478 9.58 4.70 -51.21
N LYS A 479 10.22 5.80 -50.77
CA LYS A 479 10.99 5.87 -49.52
C LYS A 479 10.28 6.70 -48.44
N SER A 480 9.07 7.16 -48.72
CA SER A 480 8.31 7.96 -47.77
C SER A 480 7.93 7.14 -46.54
N ALA A 481 7.93 7.83 -45.41
CA ALA A 481 7.64 7.25 -44.12
C ALA A 481 7.01 8.31 -43.22
N TYR A 482 6.45 7.86 -42.11
CA TYR A 482 6.08 8.76 -41.03
C TYR A 482 6.51 8.19 -39.69
N ALA A 483 6.96 9.09 -38.83
CA ALA A 483 7.14 8.83 -37.42
C ALA A 483 5.85 9.14 -36.68
N GLN A 484 5.49 8.31 -35.71
CA GLN A 484 4.28 8.47 -34.92
C GLN A 484 4.56 8.22 -33.44
N THR A 485 4.10 9.12 -32.58
CA THR A 485 4.03 8.90 -31.14
C THR A 485 2.59 9.05 -30.71
N VAL A 486 2.10 8.06 -29.97
CA VAL A 486 0.80 8.13 -29.31
C VAL A 486 1.05 8.21 -27.81
N VAL A 487 0.75 9.37 -27.24
CA VAL A 487 0.62 9.51 -25.78
C VAL A 487 -0.81 9.11 -25.44
N ALA A 488 -0.97 8.23 -24.46
CA ALA A 488 -2.28 7.81 -23.96
C ALA A 488 -2.39 8.16 -22.48
N PHE A 489 -3.53 8.73 -22.08
CA PHE A 489 -3.83 9.10 -20.70
C PHE A 489 -5.11 8.40 -20.24
N CYS A 490 -5.08 7.85 -19.02
CA CYS A 490 -6.24 7.29 -18.35
C CYS A 490 -6.31 7.84 -16.93
N ALA A 491 -7.48 8.31 -16.51
CA ALA A 491 -7.69 8.84 -15.15
C ALA A 491 -7.75 7.73 -14.07
N GLY A 492 -7.84 6.46 -14.46
CA GLY A 492 -7.87 5.31 -13.55
C GLY A 492 -8.62 4.10 -14.13
N PRO A 493 -8.65 2.97 -13.41
CA PRO A 493 -9.37 1.77 -13.84
C PRO A 493 -10.82 2.04 -14.26
N GLY A 494 -11.21 1.47 -15.40
CA GLY A 494 -12.57 1.62 -15.95
C GLY A 494 -12.92 3.01 -16.50
N LYS A 495 -11.96 3.95 -16.52
CA LYS A 495 -12.13 5.26 -17.17
C LYS A 495 -11.76 5.20 -18.66
N GLU A 496 -12.28 6.15 -19.42
CA GLU A 496 -11.97 6.28 -20.84
C GLU A 496 -10.51 6.70 -21.05
N VAL A 497 -9.86 6.10 -22.04
CA VAL A 497 -8.48 6.43 -22.42
C VAL A 497 -8.48 7.49 -23.50
N GLN A 498 -7.78 8.59 -23.25
CA GLN A 498 -7.59 9.67 -24.19
C GLN A 498 -6.28 9.52 -24.94
N LEU A 499 -6.33 9.66 -26.27
CA LEU A 499 -5.17 9.46 -27.15
C LEU A 499 -4.74 10.77 -27.80
N PHE A 500 -3.44 11.03 -27.78
CA PHE A 500 -2.81 12.20 -28.37
C PHE A 500 -1.85 11.75 -29.46
N ASP A 501 -2.34 11.70 -30.70
CA ASP A 501 -1.57 11.25 -31.85
C ASP A 501 -0.68 12.38 -32.40
N GLY A 502 0.64 12.20 -32.38
CA GLY A 502 1.59 13.09 -33.03
C GLY A 502 2.28 12.40 -34.19
N ARG A 503 2.24 12.99 -35.37
CA ARG A 503 2.87 12.45 -36.59
C ARG A 503 3.78 13.46 -37.26
N THR A 504 4.87 12.97 -37.83
CA THR A 504 5.75 13.72 -38.72
C THR A 504 6.03 12.88 -39.95
N HIS A 505 5.76 13.44 -41.13
CA HIS A 505 6.06 12.81 -42.41
C HIS A 505 7.51 13.09 -42.82
N GLY A 506 8.07 12.20 -43.59
CA GLY A 506 9.43 12.28 -44.06
C GLY A 506 9.78 11.11 -44.97
N ARG A 507 11.06 10.77 -44.99
CA ARG A 507 11.57 9.66 -45.78
C ARG A 507 12.70 8.93 -45.07
N ILE A 508 12.88 7.68 -45.45
CA ILE A 508 13.97 6.83 -44.95
C ILE A 508 15.20 7.03 -45.82
N VAL A 509 16.31 7.40 -45.19
CA VAL A 509 17.60 7.69 -45.83
C VAL A 509 18.69 6.81 -45.23
N ARG A 510 19.86 6.78 -45.88
CA ARG A 510 21.04 6.16 -45.29
C ARG A 510 21.40 6.87 -43.98
N PRO A 511 21.92 6.15 -42.97
CA PRO A 511 22.19 6.72 -41.66
C PRO A 511 23.17 7.89 -41.74
N ARG A 512 22.78 9.04 -41.16
CA ARG A 512 23.62 10.23 -40.99
C ARG A 512 23.50 10.78 -39.58
N GLY A 513 24.57 11.40 -39.08
CA GLY A 513 24.66 11.90 -37.71
C GLY A 513 25.01 10.84 -36.66
N PRO A 514 24.92 11.17 -35.36
CA PRO A 514 25.22 10.26 -34.26
C PRO A 514 24.26 9.07 -34.17
N LEU A 515 24.79 7.85 -34.02
CA LEU A 515 24.01 6.59 -33.99
C LEU A 515 23.49 6.20 -32.59
N ASN A 516 23.56 7.11 -31.63
CA ASN A 516 23.37 6.82 -30.21
C ASN A 516 21.91 6.85 -29.73
N PHE A 517 20.95 7.19 -30.60
CA PHE A 517 19.55 7.31 -30.21
C PHE A 517 18.57 6.76 -31.26
N GLY A 518 18.06 5.55 -31.01
CA GLY A 518 16.99 4.95 -31.79
C GLY A 518 17.27 4.95 -33.29
N TRP A 519 16.22 5.22 -34.08
CA TRP A 519 16.25 5.26 -35.54
C TRP A 519 16.40 6.68 -36.11
N ASP A 520 16.68 7.69 -35.27
CA ASP A 520 16.88 9.08 -35.69
C ASP A 520 17.83 9.25 -36.89
N PRO A 521 18.95 8.49 -37.00
CA PRO A 521 19.90 8.67 -38.10
C PRO A 521 19.35 8.37 -39.49
N ILE A 522 18.25 7.61 -39.59
CA ILE A 522 17.70 7.15 -40.87
C ILE A 522 16.41 7.86 -41.27
N PHE A 523 15.88 8.76 -40.43
CA PHE A 523 14.64 9.47 -40.73
C PHE A 523 14.92 10.95 -41.01
N GLU A 524 14.59 11.36 -42.24
CA GLU A 524 14.64 12.74 -42.71
C GLU A 524 13.21 13.31 -42.77
N PRO A 525 12.82 14.25 -41.89
CA PRO A 525 11.48 14.83 -41.88
C PRO A 525 11.27 15.83 -43.03
N ASP A 526 10.04 15.92 -43.54
CA ASP A 526 9.65 16.88 -44.57
C ASP A 526 9.40 18.27 -43.94
N VAL A 527 10.46 19.03 -43.65
CA VAL A 527 10.37 20.36 -43.00
C VAL A 527 10.68 21.57 -43.88
N GLY A 528 10.91 21.37 -45.18
CA GLY A 528 11.04 22.48 -46.14
C GLY A 528 12.29 23.36 -45.95
N GLU A 529 13.33 22.87 -45.28
CA GLU A 529 14.61 23.56 -45.11
C GLU A 529 15.49 23.50 -46.38
N GLU A 530 16.40 24.47 -46.54
CA GLU A 530 17.37 24.52 -47.64
C GLU A 530 18.37 23.33 -47.62
N VAL A 531 18.59 22.71 -46.46
CA VAL A 531 19.48 21.54 -46.29
C VAL A 531 18.73 20.44 -45.56
N ALA A 532 18.63 19.26 -46.19
CA ALA A 532 17.91 18.13 -45.63
C ALA A 532 18.73 17.40 -44.54
N LYS A 533 18.23 17.43 -43.30
CA LYS A 533 18.85 16.83 -42.11
C LYS A 533 18.05 15.64 -41.61
N THR A 534 18.73 14.63 -41.08
CA THR A 534 18.07 13.58 -40.28
C THR A 534 17.78 14.09 -38.87
N TYR A 535 16.90 13.40 -38.12
CA TYR A 535 16.68 13.76 -36.71
C TYR A 535 17.97 13.73 -35.87
N ALA A 536 18.94 12.89 -36.23
CA ALA A 536 20.21 12.81 -35.52
C ALA A 536 21.14 14.01 -35.80
N GLU A 537 20.96 14.69 -36.94
CA GLU A 537 21.74 15.88 -37.32
C GLU A 537 21.15 17.18 -36.78
N MET A 538 19.95 17.13 -36.21
CA MET A 538 19.27 18.28 -35.61
C MET A 538 19.71 18.51 -34.17
N SER A 539 19.72 19.78 -33.75
CA SER A 539 19.77 20.09 -32.32
C SER A 539 18.50 19.59 -31.63
N LYS A 540 18.57 19.41 -30.30
CA LYS A 540 17.42 18.93 -29.52
C LYS A 540 16.20 19.83 -29.67
N ASP A 541 16.41 21.16 -29.64
CA ASP A 541 15.30 22.13 -29.69
C ASP A 541 14.65 22.18 -31.08
N GLU A 542 15.45 22.09 -32.16
CA GLU A 542 14.94 21.97 -33.54
C GLU A 542 14.08 20.71 -33.70
N LYS A 543 14.58 19.56 -33.20
CA LYS A 543 13.86 18.28 -33.28
C LYS A 543 12.56 18.32 -32.47
N ASP A 544 12.59 18.82 -31.24
CA ASP A 544 11.43 18.88 -30.35
C ASP A 544 10.29 19.68 -30.97
N ALA A 545 10.59 20.76 -31.69
CA ALA A 545 9.59 21.62 -32.33
C ALA A 545 8.80 20.93 -33.45
N ILE A 546 9.43 19.98 -34.16
CA ILE A 546 8.85 19.37 -35.38
C ILE A 546 8.48 17.90 -35.22
N SER A 547 9.02 17.22 -34.21
CA SER A 547 8.93 15.76 -34.07
C SER A 547 7.53 15.28 -33.70
N HIS A 548 7.24 14.06 -34.11
CA HIS A 548 6.07 13.28 -33.74
C HIS A 548 5.82 13.28 -32.22
N ARG A 549 6.86 13.03 -31.41
CA ARG A 549 6.79 13.11 -29.94
C ARG A 549 6.45 14.51 -29.45
N GLY A 550 7.15 15.55 -29.93
CA GLY A 550 6.87 16.95 -29.55
C GLY A 550 5.44 17.37 -29.89
N ARG A 551 4.94 16.99 -31.06
CA ARG A 551 3.54 17.23 -31.50
C ARG A 551 2.52 16.51 -30.62
N SER A 552 2.76 15.25 -30.30
CA SER A 552 1.91 14.45 -29.40
C SER A 552 1.86 15.07 -28.00
N MET A 553 3.03 15.42 -27.46
CA MET A 553 3.17 16.02 -26.13
C MET A 553 2.57 17.43 -26.06
N ALA A 554 2.64 18.22 -27.13
CA ALA A 554 1.99 19.52 -27.19
C ALA A 554 0.46 19.41 -27.15
N LYS A 555 -0.12 18.41 -27.84
CA LYS A 555 -1.57 18.11 -27.76
C LYS A 555 -1.95 17.69 -26.35
N PHE A 556 -1.16 16.79 -25.75
CA PHE A 556 -1.38 16.34 -24.39
C PHE A 556 -1.29 17.51 -23.38
N LYS A 557 -0.24 18.32 -23.47
CA LYS A 557 -0.05 19.53 -22.63
C LYS A 557 -1.23 20.50 -22.75
N LYS A 558 -1.72 20.72 -23.97
CA LYS A 558 -2.90 21.57 -24.20
C LYS A 558 -4.13 20.99 -23.49
N PHE A 559 -4.40 19.70 -23.67
CA PHE A 559 -5.49 19.00 -22.98
C PHE A 559 -5.41 19.14 -21.46
N LEU A 560 -4.22 18.95 -20.89
CA LEU A 560 -3.98 19.07 -19.45
C LEU A 560 -4.25 20.47 -18.89
N VAL A 561 -3.99 21.51 -19.68
CA VAL A 561 -4.27 22.91 -19.31
C VAL A 561 -5.75 23.23 -19.49
N ASP A 562 -6.34 22.83 -20.61
CA ASP A 562 -7.73 23.14 -20.97
C ASP A 562 -8.73 22.37 -20.08
N GLU A 563 -8.39 21.16 -19.62
CA GLU A 563 -9.24 20.30 -18.79
C GLU A 563 -8.74 20.12 -17.35
N ALA A 564 -7.85 21.00 -16.88
CA ALA A 564 -7.24 20.94 -15.54
C ALA A 564 -8.24 20.63 -14.41
N GLU A 565 -9.34 21.37 -14.32
CA GLU A 565 -10.37 21.18 -13.28
C GLU A 565 -11.11 19.84 -13.41
N SER A 566 -11.42 19.42 -14.64
CA SER A 566 -12.09 18.14 -14.92
C SER A 566 -11.18 16.97 -14.57
N ILE A 567 -9.90 17.09 -14.92
CA ILE A 567 -8.87 16.09 -14.64
C ILE A 567 -8.67 15.97 -13.12
N CYS A 568 -8.47 17.08 -12.40
CA CYS A 568 -8.36 17.09 -10.93
C CYS A 568 -9.58 16.41 -10.27
N LYS A 569 -10.78 16.75 -10.71
CA LYS A 569 -12.01 16.11 -10.22
C LYS A 569 -12.10 14.61 -10.56
N SER A 570 -11.58 14.20 -11.71
CA SER A 570 -11.61 12.80 -12.17
C SER A 570 -10.58 11.91 -11.48
N ILE A 571 -9.44 12.50 -11.07
CA ILE A 571 -8.35 11.82 -10.37
C ILE A 571 -8.47 11.93 -8.84
N GLY A 572 -9.50 12.61 -8.35
CA GLY A 572 -9.87 12.66 -6.93
C GLY A 572 -9.10 13.68 -6.10
N ALA A 573 -8.68 14.80 -6.71
CA ALA A 573 -8.11 15.97 -6.02
C ALA A 573 -9.18 17.03 -5.70
#